data_AF-A0A2W0C2E5-F1
#
_entry.id   AF-A0A2W0C2E5-F1
#
_cell.length_a   1.000
_cell.length_b   1.000
_cell.length_c   1.000
_cell.angle_alpha   90.00
_cell.angle_beta   90.00
_cell.angle_gamma   90.00
#
_symmetry.space_group_name_H-M   'P 1'
#
loop_
_entity.id
_entity.type
_entity.pdbx_description
1 polymer ?
#
loop_
_entity_poly.entity_id
_entity_poly.type
_entity_poly.pdbx_seq_one_letter_code
_entity_poly.pdbx_strand_id
1 'polypeptide(L)'
;MGNFRLEAAATSILASLLVFGSAASAQSTGTSATTPTPANQSDIKSDRRDLRHDKRDVRQDRRDIANDKQDIRGDRKDVRQDQKDINQDRHDRNQDVRELNADRRDRNKDEGQLDKAQAKYRRDLKSGDTDDLAKDKARIAKDRGELKEDNKEIAGEKRDIRHDQADINHDKADIHNDRKDLRSDYRGVHHDRKDVKADKKDIRHDRRDLRRDKRGK
;
A
#
# COMPACT_ATOMS: atom_id res chain seq x y z
N MET A 1 13.14 47.85 39.93
CA MET A 1 13.86 49.12 39.71
C MET A 1 13.27 49.76 38.47
N GLY A 2 12.82 51.02 38.56
CA GLY A 2 12.22 51.76 37.45
C GLY A 2 10.76 52.13 37.67
N ASN A 3 10.52 52.97 38.68
CA ASN A 3 9.29 53.71 38.89
C ASN A 3 9.14 54.78 37.80
N PHE A 4 7.93 55.07 37.32
CA PHE A 4 7.46 56.45 37.16
C PHE A 4 5.94 56.51 37.28
N ARG A 5 5.50 57.29 38.27
CA ARG A 5 4.13 57.71 38.59
C ARG A 5 3.87 59.09 37.99
N LEU A 6 2.61 59.37 37.64
CA LEU A 6 1.95 60.70 37.64
C LEU A 6 0.44 60.35 37.82
N GLU A 7 -0.27 60.58 38.94
CA GLU A 7 -0.66 61.83 39.64
C GLU A 7 -1.22 62.87 38.63
N ALA A 8 -2.40 63.48 38.73
CA ALA A 8 -3.42 63.68 39.77
C ALA A 8 -4.74 64.11 39.07
N ALA A 9 -5.92 63.62 39.48
CA ALA A 9 -6.93 64.30 40.31
C ALA A 9 -7.38 65.72 39.87
N ALA A 10 -8.67 65.87 39.52
CA ALA A 10 -9.45 67.09 39.76
C ALA A 10 -10.95 66.78 39.76
N THR A 11 -11.53 66.81 40.95
CA THR A 11 -12.97 66.76 41.28
C THR A 11 -13.57 68.17 41.34
N SER A 12 -14.91 68.24 41.31
CA SER A 12 -15.78 69.30 41.89
C SER A 12 -16.04 70.54 40.99
N ILE A 13 -17.22 71.19 40.83
CA ILE A 13 -18.46 71.35 41.63
C ILE A 13 -19.60 71.96 40.75
N LEU A 14 -20.87 71.67 41.13
CA LEU A 14 -22.18 72.39 41.01
C LEU A 14 -22.27 73.73 40.23
N ALA A 15 -23.39 74.22 39.69
CA ALA A 15 -24.82 73.88 39.64
C ALA A 15 -25.47 74.86 38.64
N SER A 16 -26.66 74.53 38.10
CA SER A 16 -27.82 75.43 38.07
C SER A 16 -29.03 74.78 37.37
N LEU A 17 -30.12 74.70 38.11
CA LEU A 17 -31.48 74.35 37.67
C LEU A 17 -32.01 75.37 36.66
N LEU A 18 -32.78 74.90 35.69
CA LEU A 18 -34.06 75.51 35.29
C LEU A 18 -34.93 74.50 34.54
N VAL A 19 -36.23 74.72 34.62
CA VAL A 19 -37.30 73.74 34.72
C VAL A 19 -38.36 74.01 33.62
N PHE A 20 -39.13 72.96 33.31
CA PHE A 20 -40.41 72.88 32.55
C PHE A 20 -40.36 72.91 31.02
N GLY A 21 -41.02 71.89 30.43
CA GLY A 21 -41.38 71.86 29.02
C GLY A 21 -41.73 70.46 28.51
N SER A 22 -42.85 69.90 28.95
CA SER A 22 -43.42 68.64 28.44
C SER A 22 -43.81 68.73 26.97
N ALA A 23 -43.24 67.87 26.13
CA ALA A 23 -43.82 67.46 24.86
C ALA A 23 -43.45 66.00 24.58
N ALA A 24 -44.40 65.11 24.87
CA ALA A 24 -44.34 63.72 24.44
C ALA A 24 -44.35 63.68 22.91
N SER A 25 -43.18 63.45 22.32
CA SER A 25 -43.05 63.07 20.92
C SER A 25 -42.76 61.57 20.88
N ALA A 26 -43.77 60.81 20.48
CA ALA A 26 -43.66 59.39 20.21
C ALA A 26 -42.59 59.18 19.14
N GLN A 27 -41.40 58.74 19.56
CA GLN A 27 -40.40 58.20 18.65
C GLN A 27 -40.90 56.82 18.24
N SER A 28 -41.56 56.79 17.08
CA SER A 28 -41.78 55.56 16.35
C SER A 28 -40.42 54.87 16.19
N THR A 29 -40.36 53.63 16.64
CA THR A 29 -39.27 52.72 16.30
C THR A 29 -39.28 52.58 14.79
N GLY A 30 -38.47 53.40 14.11
CA GLY A 30 -38.16 53.24 12.71
C GLY A 30 -37.49 51.88 12.56
N THR A 31 -38.24 50.89 12.11
CA THR A 31 -37.69 49.73 11.42
C THR A 31 -37.01 50.26 10.17
N SER A 32 -35.74 50.63 10.32
CA SER A 32 -34.85 50.89 9.20
C SER A 32 -34.74 49.59 8.42
N ALA A 33 -35.56 49.45 7.37
CA ALA A 33 -35.32 48.49 6.32
C ALA A 33 -34.00 48.90 5.65
N THR A 34 -32.90 48.40 6.18
CA THR A 34 -31.55 48.67 5.68
C THR A 34 -31.41 47.99 4.31
N THR A 35 -31.65 48.77 3.26
CA THR A 35 -31.34 48.41 1.87
C THR A 35 -29.88 47.95 1.81
N PRO A 36 -29.59 46.74 1.27
CA PRO A 36 -28.22 46.25 1.22
C PRO A 36 -27.34 47.24 0.44
N THR A 37 -26.30 47.76 1.08
CA THR A 37 -25.27 48.57 0.44
C THR A 37 -24.64 47.75 -0.70
N PRO A 38 -24.27 48.36 -1.84
CA PRO A 38 -23.73 47.64 -3.01
C PRO A 38 -22.54 46.71 -2.68
N ALA A 39 -21.67 47.14 -1.75
CA ALA A 39 -20.52 46.36 -1.26
C ALA A 39 -20.94 45.03 -0.59
N ASN A 40 -21.94 45.05 0.30
CA ASN A 40 -22.46 43.84 0.94
C ASN A 40 -23.10 42.86 -0.07
N GLN A 41 -23.57 43.35 -1.22
CA GLN A 41 -24.21 42.52 -2.22
C GLN A 41 -23.20 41.86 -3.17
N SER A 42 -22.04 42.47 -3.41
CA SER A 42 -20.92 41.83 -4.12
C SER A 42 -20.30 40.72 -3.27
N ASP A 43 -20.13 40.94 -1.97
CA ASP A 43 -19.47 39.98 -1.08
C ASP A 43 -20.31 38.70 -0.95
N ILE A 44 -21.62 38.83 -0.69
CA ILE A 44 -22.57 37.69 -0.67
C ILE A 44 -22.59 36.93 -2.02
N LYS A 45 -22.30 37.59 -3.14
CA LYS A 45 -22.22 36.92 -4.46
C LYS A 45 -20.89 36.17 -4.60
N SER A 46 -19.79 36.71 -4.08
CA SER A 46 -18.50 36.03 -4.03
C SER A 46 -18.56 34.79 -3.16
N ASP A 47 -19.03 34.91 -1.92
CA ASP A 47 -19.12 33.77 -0.99
C ASP A 47 -19.98 32.64 -1.56
N ARG A 48 -21.06 32.98 -2.30
CA ARG A 48 -21.88 31.97 -2.98
C ARG A 48 -21.14 31.26 -4.11
N ARG A 49 -20.22 31.93 -4.78
CA ARG A 49 -19.38 31.35 -5.84
C ARG A 49 -18.33 30.44 -5.22
N ASP A 50 -17.67 30.88 -4.16
CA ASP A 50 -16.64 30.11 -3.44
C ASP A 50 -17.27 28.84 -2.86
N LEU A 51 -18.42 28.98 -2.18
CA LEU A 51 -19.19 27.85 -1.66
C LEU A 51 -19.72 26.88 -2.75
N ARG A 52 -19.77 27.30 -4.02
CA ARG A 52 -20.08 26.41 -5.14
C ARG A 52 -18.83 25.70 -5.63
N HIS A 53 -17.68 26.35 -5.58
CA HIS A 53 -16.37 25.80 -5.90
C HIS A 53 -16.00 24.71 -4.90
N ASP A 54 -16.01 24.99 -3.59
CA ASP A 54 -15.63 24.01 -2.56
C ASP A 54 -16.52 22.76 -2.61
N LYS A 55 -17.80 22.92 -2.94
CA LYS A 55 -18.72 21.77 -3.12
C LYS A 55 -18.37 20.93 -4.33
N ARG A 56 -17.83 21.55 -5.39
CA ARG A 56 -17.36 20.83 -6.57
C ARG A 56 -16.08 20.07 -6.23
N ASP A 57 -15.17 20.69 -5.49
CA ASP A 57 -13.89 20.08 -5.11
C ASP A 57 -14.13 18.88 -4.18
N VAL A 58 -14.94 19.05 -3.12
CA VAL A 58 -15.37 17.93 -2.25
C VAL A 58 -16.09 16.80 -3.01
N ARG A 59 -16.72 17.09 -4.15
CA ARG A 59 -17.32 16.04 -5.00
C ARG A 59 -16.26 15.34 -5.84
N GLN A 60 -15.25 16.06 -6.31
CA GLN A 60 -14.13 15.52 -7.05
C GLN A 60 -13.28 14.62 -6.14
N ASP A 61 -12.86 15.09 -4.97
CA ASP A 61 -12.07 14.29 -4.03
C ASP A 61 -12.80 12.99 -3.62
N ARG A 62 -14.13 13.05 -3.49
CA ARG A 62 -14.94 11.85 -3.21
C ARG A 62 -14.90 10.82 -4.35
N ARG A 63 -14.79 11.27 -5.59
CA ARG A 63 -14.64 10.39 -6.76
C ARG A 63 -13.24 9.80 -6.79
N ASP A 64 -12.23 10.62 -6.54
CA ASP A 64 -10.82 10.18 -6.52
C ASP A 64 -10.62 9.13 -5.43
N ILE A 65 -11.08 9.40 -4.20
CA ILE A 65 -11.13 8.41 -3.10
C ILE A 65 -11.89 7.13 -3.47
N ALA A 66 -12.90 7.20 -4.34
CA ALA A 66 -13.64 6.02 -4.76
C ALA A 66 -12.84 5.18 -5.77
N ASN A 67 -12.13 5.84 -6.69
CA ASN A 67 -11.22 5.22 -7.64
C ASN A 67 -10.03 4.57 -6.92
N ASP A 68 -9.35 5.29 -6.02
CA ASP A 68 -8.22 4.75 -5.26
C ASP A 68 -8.61 3.49 -4.47
N LYS A 69 -9.83 3.45 -3.92
CA LYS A 69 -10.33 2.25 -3.25
C LYS A 69 -10.57 1.08 -4.20
N GLN A 70 -10.91 1.36 -5.44
CA GLN A 70 -11.07 0.33 -6.47
C GLN A 70 -9.70 -0.21 -6.86
N ASP A 71 -8.71 0.65 -7.05
CA ASP A 71 -7.34 0.27 -7.40
C ASP A 71 -6.72 -0.58 -6.28
N ILE A 72 -6.77 -0.10 -5.03
CA ILE A 72 -6.37 -0.86 -3.84
C ILE A 72 -7.06 -2.24 -3.73
N ARG A 73 -8.30 -2.38 -4.22
CA ARG A 73 -8.99 -3.68 -4.25
C ARG A 73 -8.43 -4.59 -5.35
N GLY A 74 -8.02 -4.02 -6.48
CA GLY A 74 -7.28 -4.68 -7.55
C GLY A 74 -5.96 -5.22 -7.02
N ASP A 75 -5.08 -4.35 -6.52
CA ASP A 75 -3.74 -4.76 -6.06
C ASP A 75 -3.81 -5.80 -4.93
N ARG A 76 -4.84 -5.71 -4.06
CA ARG A 76 -5.09 -6.74 -3.03
C ARG A 76 -5.44 -8.11 -3.59
N LYS A 77 -6.10 -8.17 -4.75
CA LYS A 77 -6.38 -9.44 -5.43
C LYS A 77 -5.12 -9.97 -6.07
N ASP A 78 -4.32 -9.10 -6.68
CA ASP A 78 -3.08 -9.48 -7.38
C ASP A 78 -2.08 -10.05 -6.37
N VAL A 79 -1.81 -9.35 -5.27
CA VAL A 79 -0.98 -9.86 -4.15
C VAL A 79 -1.47 -11.20 -3.58
N ARG A 80 -2.79 -11.47 -3.62
CA ARG A 80 -3.34 -12.76 -3.18
C ARG A 80 -3.12 -13.86 -4.22
N GLN A 81 -3.16 -13.50 -5.49
CA GLN A 81 -2.90 -14.42 -6.59
C GLN A 81 -1.43 -14.80 -6.61
N ASP A 82 -0.52 -13.83 -6.57
CA ASP A 82 0.93 -14.06 -6.51
C ASP A 82 1.31 -14.94 -5.30
N GLN A 83 0.63 -14.73 -4.16
CA GLN A 83 0.86 -15.55 -2.98
C GLN A 83 0.44 -17.02 -3.18
N LYS A 84 -0.59 -17.29 -3.99
CA LYS A 84 -0.97 -18.67 -4.36
C LYS A 84 0.02 -19.26 -5.34
N ASP A 85 0.47 -18.48 -6.32
CA ASP A 85 1.40 -18.93 -7.35
C ASP A 85 2.73 -19.34 -6.69
N ILE A 86 3.28 -18.51 -5.79
CA ILE A 86 4.44 -18.87 -4.97
C ILE A 86 4.23 -20.15 -4.16
N ASN A 87 3.02 -20.40 -3.66
CA ASN A 87 2.75 -21.63 -2.90
C ASN A 87 2.72 -22.86 -3.80
N GLN A 88 2.24 -22.71 -5.04
CA GLN A 88 2.25 -23.73 -6.07
C GLN A 88 3.70 -24.01 -6.51
N ASP A 89 4.47 -22.98 -6.83
CA ASP A 89 5.88 -23.15 -7.24
C ASP A 89 6.72 -23.81 -6.14
N ARG A 90 6.44 -23.47 -4.87
CA ARG A 90 7.05 -24.16 -3.72
C ARG A 90 6.64 -25.63 -3.65
N HIS A 91 5.41 -25.96 -4.01
CA HIS A 91 4.95 -27.35 -4.03
C HIS A 91 5.69 -28.14 -5.10
N ASP A 92 5.71 -27.60 -6.32
CA ASP A 92 6.31 -28.22 -7.50
C ASP A 92 7.82 -28.41 -7.30
N ARG A 93 8.54 -27.35 -6.91
CA ARG A 93 9.96 -27.44 -6.54
C ARG A 93 10.22 -28.50 -5.47
N ASN A 94 9.33 -28.65 -4.48
CA ASN A 94 9.50 -29.66 -3.43
C ASN A 94 9.25 -31.09 -3.95
N GLN A 95 8.38 -31.26 -4.94
CA GLN A 95 8.21 -32.51 -5.64
C GLN A 95 9.47 -32.84 -6.44
N ASP A 96 10.02 -31.90 -7.22
CA ASP A 96 11.26 -32.09 -7.98
C ASP A 96 12.42 -32.48 -7.07
N VAL A 97 12.53 -31.86 -5.89
CA VAL A 97 13.53 -32.24 -4.89
C VAL A 97 13.35 -33.68 -4.39
N ARG A 98 12.12 -34.19 -4.30
CA ARG A 98 11.87 -35.59 -3.90
C ARG A 98 12.27 -36.55 -5.02
N GLU A 99 11.92 -36.23 -6.25
CA GLU A 99 12.27 -37.00 -7.45
C GLU A 99 13.80 -37.08 -7.61
N LEU A 100 14.48 -35.94 -7.60
CA LEU A 100 15.95 -35.84 -7.59
C LEU A 100 16.62 -36.68 -6.48
N ASN A 101 15.98 -36.77 -5.30
CA ASN A 101 16.50 -37.60 -4.22
C ASN A 101 16.25 -39.09 -4.44
N ALA A 102 15.18 -39.47 -5.13
CA ALA A 102 14.94 -40.85 -5.57
C ALA A 102 15.97 -41.25 -6.63
N ASP A 103 16.18 -40.42 -7.66
CA ASP A 103 17.13 -40.70 -8.74
C ASP A 103 18.55 -40.83 -8.21
N ARG A 104 18.94 -39.97 -7.25
CA ARG A 104 20.23 -40.11 -6.56
C ARG A 104 20.36 -41.44 -5.82
N ARG A 105 19.28 -41.97 -5.22
CA ARG A 105 19.33 -43.26 -4.51
C ARG A 105 19.52 -44.40 -5.49
N ASP A 106 18.82 -44.37 -6.62
CA ASP A 106 18.91 -45.42 -7.63
C ASP A 106 20.27 -45.38 -8.34
N ARG A 107 20.74 -44.20 -8.76
CA ARG A 107 22.11 -43.99 -9.25
C ARG A 107 23.17 -44.51 -8.28
N ASN A 108 23.02 -44.27 -6.97
CA ASN A 108 23.94 -44.78 -5.96
C ASN A 108 23.90 -46.33 -5.84
N LYS A 109 22.75 -46.96 -6.03
CA LYS A 109 22.65 -48.44 -6.07
C LYS A 109 23.37 -48.97 -7.29
N ASP A 110 23.18 -48.35 -8.45
CA ASP A 110 23.78 -48.78 -9.71
C ASP A 110 25.30 -48.58 -9.69
N GLU A 111 25.79 -47.49 -9.10
CA GLU A 111 27.21 -47.29 -8.80
C GLU A 111 27.76 -48.41 -7.92
N GLY A 112 27.05 -48.78 -6.85
CA GLY A 112 27.44 -49.89 -5.98
C GLY A 112 27.40 -51.27 -6.67
N GLN A 113 26.52 -51.47 -7.65
CA GLN A 113 26.48 -52.69 -8.47
C GLN A 113 27.67 -52.73 -9.44
N LEU A 114 27.96 -51.61 -10.08
CA LEU A 114 29.10 -51.45 -10.98
C LEU A 114 30.42 -51.73 -10.25
N ASP A 115 30.59 -51.23 -9.03
CA ASP A 115 31.77 -51.48 -8.20
C ASP A 115 31.96 -52.98 -7.93
N LYS A 116 30.87 -53.69 -7.61
CA LYS A 116 30.90 -55.16 -7.42
C LYS A 116 31.24 -55.89 -8.71
N ALA A 117 30.68 -55.47 -9.84
CA ALA A 117 30.98 -56.04 -11.16
C ALA A 117 32.46 -55.83 -11.52
N GLN A 118 33.00 -54.63 -11.29
CA GLN A 118 34.42 -54.34 -11.50
C GLN A 118 35.33 -55.16 -10.58
N ALA A 119 34.94 -55.36 -9.31
CA ALA A 119 35.69 -56.19 -8.38
C ALA A 119 35.72 -57.66 -8.81
N LYS A 120 34.59 -58.21 -9.29
CA LYS A 120 34.51 -59.56 -9.85
C LYS A 120 35.40 -59.67 -11.10
N TYR A 121 35.24 -58.76 -12.06
CA TYR A 121 36.05 -58.72 -13.28
C TYR A 121 37.56 -58.74 -13.00
N ARG A 122 38.01 -57.95 -12.01
CA ARG A 122 39.41 -57.92 -11.58
C ARG A 122 39.87 -59.23 -10.93
N ARG A 123 38.98 -59.96 -10.26
CA ARG A 123 39.29 -61.27 -9.67
C ARG A 123 39.44 -62.33 -10.76
N ASP A 124 38.50 -62.40 -11.69
CA ASP A 124 38.48 -63.37 -12.78
C ASP A 124 39.73 -63.20 -13.68
N LEU A 125 40.12 -61.95 -13.94
CA LEU A 125 41.37 -61.61 -14.62
C LEU A 125 42.63 -62.16 -13.89
N LYS A 126 42.64 -62.15 -12.55
CA LYS A 126 43.76 -62.64 -11.74
C LYS A 126 43.79 -64.15 -11.63
N SER A 127 42.63 -64.81 -11.57
CA SER A 127 42.53 -66.27 -11.52
C SER A 127 42.72 -66.93 -12.89
N GLY A 128 42.73 -66.15 -13.97
CA GLY A 128 42.82 -66.66 -15.34
C GLY A 128 41.50 -67.24 -15.85
N ASP A 129 40.38 -66.92 -15.20
CA ASP A 129 39.04 -67.29 -15.67
C ASP A 129 38.60 -66.30 -16.74
N THR A 130 38.64 -66.73 -18.01
CA THR A 130 38.45 -65.86 -19.17
C THR A 130 37.10 -66.00 -19.84
N ASP A 131 36.27 -66.97 -19.44
CA ASP A 131 35.10 -67.41 -20.21
C ASP A 131 34.06 -66.30 -20.40
N ASP A 132 33.91 -65.42 -19.40
CA ASP A 132 32.95 -64.31 -19.43
C ASP A 132 33.60 -62.91 -19.43
N LEU A 133 34.93 -62.82 -19.48
CA LEU A 133 35.68 -61.58 -19.30
C LEU A 133 35.28 -60.49 -20.33
N ALA A 134 35.09 -60.88 -21.59
CA ALA A 134 34.66 -59.94 -22.64
C ALA A 134 33.24 -59.41 -22.39
N LYS A 135 32.32 -60.25 -21.89
CA LYS A 135 30.93 -59.87 -21.58
C LYS A 135 30.88 -58.97 -20.37
N ASP A 136 31.62 -59.29 -19.31
CA ASP A 136 31.67 -58.49 -18.09
C ASP A 136 32.28 -57.11 -18.37
N LYS A 137 33.32 -57.03 -19.21
CA LYS A 137 33.88 -55.75 -19.67
C LYS A 137 32.85 -54.91 -20.43
N ALA A 138 32.08 -55.52 -21.33
CA ALA A 138 31.05 -54.83 -22.10
C ALA A 138 29.92 -54.31 -21.21
N ARG A 139 29.47 -55.11 -20.23
CA ARG A 139 28.47 -54.70 -19.22
C ARG A 139 28.96 -53.52 -18.38
N ILE A 140 30.15 -53.62 -17.79
CA ILE A 140 30.77 -52.55 -17.00
C ILE A 140 30.87 -51.25 -17.81
N ALA A 141 31.22 -51.34 -19.09
CA ALA A 141 31.28 -50.17 -19.96
C ALA A 141 29.90 -49.54 -20.21
N LYS A 142 28.86 -50.36 -20.37
CA LYS A 142 27.46 -49.92 -20.52
C LYS A 142 26.96 -49.25 -19.25
N ASP A 143 27.09 -49.90 -18.10
CA ASP A 143 26.66 -49.38 -16.79
C ASP A 143 27.36 -48.04 -16.48
N ARG A 144 28.65 -47.91 -16.82
CA ARG A 144 29.39 -46.64 -16.68
C ARG A 144 28.84 -45.53 -17.59
N GLY A 145 28.39 -45.90 -18.79
CA GLY A 145 27.73 -44.99 -19.72
C GLY A 145 26.38 -44.50 -19.16
N GLU A 146 25.57 -45.41 -18.65
CA GLU A 146 24.27 -45.11 -18.03
C GLU A 146 24.43 -44.18 -16.82
N LEU A 147 25.32 -44.52 -15.87
CA LEU A 147 25.63 -43.65 -14.73
C LEU A 147 26.09 -42.24 -15.12
N LYS A 148 26.74 -42.10 -16.28
CA LYS A 148 27.16 -40.78 -16.76
C LYS A 148 25.97 -39.96 -17.23
N GLU A 149 25.00 -40.58 -17.91
CA GLU A 149 23.75 -39.91 -18.29
C GLU A 149 22.89 -39.58 -17.07
N ASP A 150 22.73 -40.50 -16.11
CA ASP A 150 22.00 -40.23 -14.85
C ASP A 150 22.60 -39.01 -14.12
N ASN A 151 23.92 -38.93 -14.05
CA ASN A 151 24.60 -37.79 -13.42
C ASN A 151 24.35 -36.46 -14.14
N LYS A 152 24.15 -36.50 -15.46
CA LYS A 152 23.85 -35.32 -16.27
C LYS A 152 22.40 -34.89 -16.09
N GLU A 153 21.46 -35.84 -16.02
CA GLU A 153 20.05 -35.61 -15.71
C GLU A 153 19.88 -34.99 -14.31
N ILE A 154 20.46 -35.63 -13.29
CA ILE A 154 20.55 -35.12 -11.91
C ILE A 154 21.17 -33.72 -11.83
N ALA A 155 22.12 -33.39 -12.72
CA ALA A 155 22.70 -32.05 -12.80
C ALA A 155 21.78 -31.03 -13.51
N GLY A 156 20.96 -31.48 -14.45
CA GLY A 156 19.85 -30.72 -15.04
C GLY A 156 18.81 -30.33 -14.00
N GLU A 157 18.21 -31.31 -13.34
CA GLU A 157 17.19 -31.10 -12.29
C GLU A 157 17.69 -30.18 -11.17
N LYS A 158 18.96 -30.31 -10.75
CA LYS A 158 19.56 -29.40 -9.76
C LYS A 158 19.62 -27.96 -10.24
N ARG A 159 19.75 -27.70 -11.53
CA ARG A 159 19.72 -26.34 -12.08
C ARG A 159 18.29 -25.82 -12.11
N ASP A 160 17.34 -26.66 -12.52
CA ASP A 160 15.92 -26.28 -12.61
C ASP A 160 15.37 -25.92 -11.22
N ILE A 161 15.60 -26.78 -10.21
CA ILE A 161 15.24 -26.49 -8.81
C ILE A 161 15.86 -25.18 -8.28
N ARG A 162 17.07 -24.81 -8.75
CA ARG A 162 17.69 -23.53 -8.36
C ARG A 162 17.03 -22.35 -9.05
N HIS A 163 16.60 -22.53 -10.30
CA HIS A 163 15.85 -21.53 -11.06
C HIS A 163 14.50 -21.27 -10.37
N ASP A 164 13.72 -22.31 -10.11
CA ASP A 164 12.43 -22.18 -9.40
C ASP A 164 12.60 -21.50 -8.05
N GLN A 165 13.69 -21.84 -7.33
CA GLN A 165 13.98 -21.19 -6.07
C GLN A 165 14.34 -19.70 -6.22
N ALA A 166 14.97 -19.30 -7.32
CA ALA A 166 15.25 -17.90 -7.62
C ALA A 166 13.95 -17.15 -7.97
N ASP A 167 13.09 -17.73 -8.79
CA ASP A 167 11.79 -17.16 -9.19
C ASP A 167 10.89 -16.95 -7.96
N ILE A 168 10.74 -17.98 -7.12
CA ILE A 168 10.03 -17.91 -5.83
C ILE A 168 10.56 -16.78 -4.93
N ASN A 169 11.86 -16.48 -5.01
CA ASN A 169 12.44 -15.39 -4.22
C ASN A 169 12.19 -14.01 -4.84
N HIS A 170 12.17 -13.93 -6.17
CA HIS A 170 11.80 -12.72 -6.90
C HIS A 170 10.34 -12.34 -6.61
N ASP A 171 9.41 -13.28 -6.76
CA ASP A 171 7.97 -13.03 -6.52
C ASP A 171 7.70 -12.60 -5.08
N LYS A 172 8.44 -13.14 -4.11
CA LYS A 172 8.35 -12.68 -2.71
C LYS A 172 8.78 -11.23 -2.54
N ALA A 173 9.82 -10.80 -3.26
CA ALA A 173 10.30 -9.44 -3.20
C ALA A 173 9.27 -8.49 -3.83
N ASP A 174 8.64 -8.90 -4.92
CA ASP A 174 7.60 -8.13 -5.60
C ASP A 174 6.37 -7.98 -4.72
N ILE A 175 5.84 -9.08 -4.17
CA ILE A 175 4.74 -9.05 -3.18
C ILE A 175 5.08 -8.14 -1.99
N HIS A 176 6.33 -8.12 -1.55
CA HIS A 176 6.75 -7.25 -0.45
C HIS A 176 6.63 -5.77 -0.83
N ASN A 177 7.03 -5.41 -2.06
CA ASN A 177 6.90 -4.06 -2.60
C ASN A 177 5.43 -3.70 -2.79
N ASP A 178 4.61 -4.57 -3.38
CA ASP A 178 3.18 -4.33 -3.58
C ASP A 178 2.45 -4.09 -2.25
N ARG A 179 2.82 -4.85 -1.20
CA ARG A 179 2.28 -4.63 0.15
C ARG A 179 2.68 -3.27 0.73
N LYS A 180 3.86 -2.76 0.39
CA LYS A 180 4.34 -1.45 0.83
C LYS A 180 3.60 -0.34 0.09
N ASP A 181 3.35 -0.50 -1.20
CA ASP A 181 2.63 0.46 -2.03
C ASP A 181 1.17 0.52 -1.61
N LEU A 182 0.50 -0.64 -1.48
CA LEU A 182 -0.83 -0.75 -0.88
C LEU A 182 -0.94 -0.03 0.46
N ARG A 183 0.06 -0.17 1.34
CA ARG A 183 0.08 0.52 2.64
C ARG A 183 0.14 2.03 2.48
N SER A 184 0.85 2.52 1.49
CA SER A 184 0.96 3.94 1.16
C SER A 184 -0.37 4.47 0.61
N ASP A 185 -1.01 3.74 -0.29
CA ASP A 185 -2.32 4.12 -0.86
C ASP A 185 -3.40 4.15 0.22
N TYR A 186 -3.39 3.19 1.15
CA TYR A 186 -4.26 3.21 2.31
C TYR A 186 -4.09 4.47 3.17
N ARG A 187 -2.88 5.00 3.28
CA ARG A 187 -2.63 6.26 3.99
C ARG A 187 -3.12 7.45 3.18
N GLY A 188 -2.87 7.49 1.86
CA GLY A 188 -3.38 8.52 0.95
C GLY A 188 -4.89 8.68 1.09
N VAL A 189 -5.63 7.59 0.84
CA VAL A 189 -7.09 7.56 0.99
C VAL A 189 -7.57 7.97 2.39
N HIS A 190 -6.78 7.72 3.43
CA HIS A 190 -7.10 8.15 4.79
C HIS A 190 -6.90 9.66 4.99
N HIS A 191 -5.87 10.25 4.40
CA HIS A 191 -5.63 11.69 4.38
C HIS A 191 -6.73 12.41 3.60
N ASP A 192 -7.04 12.00 2.37
CA ASP A 192 -8.06 12.65 1.55
C ASP A 192 -9.44 12.61 2.25
N ARG A 193 -9.75 11.51 2.94
CA ARG A 193 -10.98 11.43 3.75
C ARG A 193 -11.02 12.44 4.90
N LYS A 194 -9.88 12.78 5.50
CA LYS A 194 -9.80 13.81 6.54
C LYS A 194 -9.98 15.19 5.94
N ASP A 195 -9.37 15.46 4.80
CA ASP A 195 -9.44 16.76 4.12
C ASP A 195 -10.87 17.03 3.66
N VAL A 196 -11.48 16.06 2.98
CA VAL A 196 -12.92 16.08 2.63
C VAL A 196 -13.83 16.25 3.85
N LYS A 197 -13.42 15.83 5.05
CA LYS A 197 -14.18 16.06 6.28
C LYS A 197 -13.98 17.48 6.82
N ALA A 198 -12.78 18.04 6.72
CA ALA A 198 -12.46 19.42 7.06
C ALA A 198 -13.21 20.39 6.14
N ASP A 199 -13.12 20.23 4.81
CA ASP A 199 -13.79 21.11 3.84
C ASP A 199 -15.31 21.13 4.03
N LYS A 200 -15.90 19.98 4.37
CA LYS A 200 -17.34 19.92 4.71
C LYS A 200 -17.69 20.70 5.96
N LYS A 201 -16.78 20.81 6.92
CA LYS A 201 -16.97 21.62 8.11
C LYS A 201 -16.89 23.10 7.73
N ASP A 202 -15.94 23.49 6.90
CA ASP A 202 -15.75 24.87 6.46
C ASP A 202 -16.93 25.35 5.61
N ILE A 203 -17.36 24.56 4.63
CA ILE A 203 -18.60 24.80 3.87
C ILE A 203 -19.83 24.96 4.79
N ARG A 204 -19.87 24.29 5.96
CA ARG A 204 -20.97 24.47 6.94
C ARG A 204 -20.84 25.80 7.69
N HIS A 205 -19.63 26.23 8.02
CA HIS A 205 -19.35 27.53 8.62
C HIS A 205 -19.69 28.65 7.63
N ASP A 206 -19.19 28.60 6.41
CA ASP A 206 -19.45 29.61 5.38
C ASP A 206 -20.95 29.72 5.07
N ARG A 207 -21.67 28.59 5.01
CA ARG A 207 -23.14 28.60 4.87
C ARG A 207 -23.84 29.30 6.04
N ARG A 208 -23.30 29.20 7.26
CA ARG A 208 -23.87 29.84 8.45
C ARG A 208 -23.59 31.33 8.42
N ASP A 209 -22.41 31.74 7.99
CA ASP A 209 -22.02 33.15 7.90
C ASP A 209 -22.78 33.84 6.77
N LEU A 210 -22.85 33.25 5.57
CA LEU A 210 -23.76 33.67 4.49
C LEU A 210 -25.23 33.77 4.90
N ARG A 211 -25.68 33.00 5.89
CA ARG A 211 -27.04 33.10 6.46
C ARG A 211 -27.15 34.24 7.45
N ARG A 212 -26.10 34.50 8.23
CA ARG A 212 -25.99 35.64 9.15
C ARG A 212 -25.91 36.95 8.36
N ASP A 213 -25.12 37.06 7.31
CA ASP A 213 -25.02 38.31 6.53
C ASP A 213 -26.34 38.66 5.82
N LYS A 214 -27.15 37.64 5.53
CA LYS A 214 -28.53 37.83 5.05
C LYS A 214 -29.54 38.21 6.13
N ARG A 215 -29.29 37.87 7.40
CA ARG A 215 -30.17 38.04 8.57
C ARG A 215 -29.75 39.15 9.52
N GLY A 216 -28.49 39.59 9.52
CA GLY A 216 -27.94 40.73 10.25
C GLY A 216 -28.35 42.06 9.62
N LYS A 217 -29.57 42.05 9.10
CA LYS A 217 -30.40 43.18 8.75
C LYS A 217 -31.52 43.20 9.77
#